data_AF-A0A0F7JKU9-F1
#
_entry.id   AF-A0A0F7JKU9-F1
#
_cell.length_a   1.000
_cell.length_b   1.000
_cell.length_c   1.000
_cell.angle_alpha   90.00
_cell.angle_beta   90.00
_cell.angle_gamma   90.00
#
_symmetry.space_group_name_H-M   'P 1'
#
loop_
_entity.id
_entity.type
_entity.pdbx_description
1 polymer ?
#
loop_
_entity_poly.entity_id
_entity_poly.type
_entity_poly.pdbx_seq_one_letter_code
_entity_poly.pdbx_strand_id
1 'polypeptide(L)'
;MKKLMLAAAGLTGILASCGSYGSAPDGSGNARVVDITTEYTLQGSSPAQYVGCDAVSNPTDPSRATSTQVVVKFATGGSVTQVDVTLKGTTNSDYDETQTFTVGDLSKDSSGNYQAVFDFKSATNDFLPASIIVEPNDPVRTPRAVTASNLAGSFYADLKVYTSTGSSFMISSVNLSKVNVYRNCTLAGTAQPLTK
;
A
#
# COMPACT_ATOMS: atom_id res chain seq x y z
N MET A 1 17.96 2.32 -56.66
CA MET A 1 17.00 1.64 -55.76
C MET A 1 17.33 2.04 -54.33
N LYS A 2 16.51 2.91 -53.70
CA LYS A 2 16.74 3.47 -52.36
C LYS A 2 16.27 2.48 -51.31
N LYS A 3 17.16 2.06 -50.41
CA LYS A 3 16.85 1.21 -49.25
C LYS A 3 16.15 2.06 -48.19
N LEU A 4 14.89 1.73 -47.90
CA LEU A 4 14.18 2.19 -46.72
C LEU A 4 14.79 1.49 -45.50
N MET A 5 15.50 2.25 -44.65
CA MET A 5 15.83 1.79 -43.31
C MET A 5 14.67 2.13 -42.39
N LEU A 6 14.01 1.07 -41.91
CA LEU A 6 12.95 1.11 -40.92
C LEU A 6 13.53 1.56 -39.57
N ALA A 7 12.85 2.52 -38.97
CA ALA A 7 13.05 2.93 -37.60
C ALA A 7 12.72 1.78 -36.63
N ALA A 8 13.56 1.62 -35.62
CA ALA A 8 13.18 1.02 -34.34
C ALA A 8 13.99 1.72 -33.25
N ALA A 9 13.61 2.97 -32.95
CA ALA A 9 13.99 3.61 -31.70
C ALA A 9 13.23 2.90 -30.58
N GLY A 10 13.78 1.78 -30.11
CA GLY A 10 13.38 1.17 -28.86
C GLY A 10 13.78 2.11 -27.73
N LEU A 11 12.89 3.04 -27.37
CA LEU A 11 12.99 3.81 -26.14
C LEU A 11 12.83 2.84 -24.97
N THR A 12 13.91 2.19 -24.57
CA THR A 12 14.08 1.67 -23.21
C THR A 12 14.34 2.86 -22.29
N GLY A 13 13.31 3.69 -22.12
CA GLY A 13 13.24 4.65 -21.04
C GLY A 13 13.07 3.89 -19.72
N ILE A 14 14.16 3.29 -19.23
CA ILE A 14 14.26 2.84 -17.85
C ILE A 14 14.36 4.12 -17.03
N LEU A 15 13.20 4.75 -16.79
CA LEU A 15 13.03 5.62 -15.65
C LEU A 15 13.43 4.77 -14.45
N ALA A 16 14.52 5.16 -13.79
CA ALA A 16 14.92 4.64 -12.50
C ALA A 16 13.81 4.97 -11.49
N SER A 17 12.74 4.17 -11.49
CA SER A 17 11.78 4.17 -10.39
C SER A 17 12.45 3.41 -9.26
N CYS A 18 12.74 4.08 -8.15
CA CYS A 18 13.18 3.47 -6.90
C CYS A 18 12.12 2.54 -6.25
N GLY A 19 11.23 1.95 -7.05
CA GLY A 19 10.25 0.95 -6.64
C GLY A 19 10.75 -0.45 -6.97
N SER A 20 10.40 -1.44 -6.14
CA SER A 20 10.69 -2.83 -6.45
C SER A 20 9.94 -3.25 -7.70
N TYR A 21 10.70 -3.66 -8.71
CA TYR A 21 10.24 -4.25 -9.96
C TYR A 21 10.53 -5.75 -9.96
N GLY A 22 9.66 -6.52 -10.61
CA GLY A 22 9.85 -7.93 -10.90
C GLY A 22 9.20 -8.32 -12.21
N SER A 23 9.68 -9.42 -12.77
CA SER A 23 9.16 -10.01 -14.01
C SER A 23 9.09 -11.53 -13.89
N ALA A 24 8.10 -12.12 -14.55
CA ALA A 24 8.00 -13.56 -14.65
C ALA A 24 9.21 -14.12 -15.43
N PRO A 25 9.78 -15.29 -15.03
CA PRO A 25 10.93 -15.87 -15.70
C PRO A 25 10.71 -16.20 -17.18
N ASP A 26 9.46 -16.44 -17.58
CA ASP A 26 9.03 -16.71 -18.94
C ASP A 26 8.66 -15.45 -19.75
N GLY A 27 8.83 -14.26 -19.16
CA GLY A 27 8.47 -12.98 -19.78
C GLY A 27 6.96 -12.72 -19.90
N SER A 28 6.11 -13.57 -19.32
CA SER A 28 4.64 -13.49 -19.45
C SER A 28 4.02 -12.29 -18.72
N GLY A 29 4.74 -11.66 -17.81
CA GLY A 29 4.25 -10.51 -17.06
C GLY A 29 5.34 -9.82 -16.27
N ASN A 30 5.03 -8.60 -15.84
CA ASN A 30 5.89 -7.79 -14.99
C ASN A 30 5.04 -6.96 -14.04
N ALA A 31 5.62 -6.55 -12.91
CA ALA A 31 4.96 -5.67 -11.97
C ALA A 31 5.97 -4.82 -11.20
N ARG A 32 5.47 -3.73 -10.62
CA ARG A 32 6.22 -2.93 -9.65
C ARG A 32 5.30 -2.40 -8.56
N VAL A 33 5.83 -2.31 -7.34
CA VAL A 33 5.15 -1.58 -6.27
C VAL A 33 5.31 -0.09 -6.55
N VAL A 34 4.20 0.65 -6.48
CA VAL A 34 4.16 2.10 -6.72
C VAL A 34 4.17 2.86 -5.41
N ASP A 35 3.38 2.44 -4.42
CA ASP A 35 3.34 3.07 -3.11
C ASP A 35 2.63 2.18 -2.07
N ILE A 36 2.84 2.49 -0.80
CA ILE A 36 2.05 1.99 0.33
C ILE A 36 1.62 3.19 1.17
N THR A 37 0.31 3.41 1.22
CA THR A 37 -0.27 4.60 1.86
C THR A 37 -1.29 4.21 2.90
N THR A 38 -1.57 5.11 3.84
CA THR A 38 -2.65 4.97 4.83
C THR A 38 -3.57 6.18 4.80
N GLU A 39 -4.69 6.11 5.51
CA GLU A 39 -5.57 7.27 5.69
C GLU A 39 -5.01 8.37 6.63
N TYR A 40 -3.79 8.21 7.16
CA TYR A 40 -3.17 9.15 8.10
C TYR A 40 -1.76 9.59 7.67
N THR A 41 -1.45 10.87 7.85
CA THR A 41 -0.12 11.44 7.58
C THR A 41 0.41 12.22 8.77
N LEU A 42 1.73 12.23 8.99
CA LEU A 42 2.34 13.04 10.04
C LEU A 42 2.18 14.53 9.75
N GLN A 43 1.63 15.27 10.70
CA GLN A 43 1.46 16.72 10.61
C GLN A 43 2.81 17.40 10.37
N GLY A 44 2.86 18.29 9.37
CA GLY A 44 4.05 19.07 9.04
C GLY A 44 5.13 18.32 8.26
N SER A 45 4.89 17.07 7.87
CA SER A 45 5.82 16.32 7.02
C SER A 45 5.73 16.75 5.53
N SER A 46 6.88 16.98 4.90
CA SER A 46 6.99 17.25 3.46
C SER A 46 8.21 16.50 2.88
N PRO A 47 8.03 15.51 1.97
CA PRO A 47 6.73 15.00 1.49
C PRO A 47 5.91 14.38 2.62
N ALA A 48 4.60 14.20 2.36
CA ALA A 48 3.68 13.61 3.33
C ALA A 48 4.16 12.21 3.75
N GLN A 49 4.33 12.01 5.05
CA GLN A 49 4.73 10.73 5.63
C GLN A 49 3.50 9.98 6.14
N TYR A 50 3.14 8.89 5.47
CA TYR A 50 2.03 8.03 5.88
C TYR A 50 2.36 7.23 7.14
N VAL A 51 1.36 7.05 8.00
CA VAL A 51 1.51 6.33 9.28
C VAL A 51 0.30 5.45 9.57
N GLY A 52 0.54 4.33 10.26
CA GLY A 52 -0.50 3.52 10.87
C GLY A 52 -0.80 3.99 12.29
N CYS A 53 -2.07 3.97 12.67
CA CYS A 53 -2.52 4.41 13.98
C CYS A 53 -3.35 3.32 14.66
N ASP A 54 -2.89 2.81 15.80
CA ASP A 54 -3.66 1.84 16.58
C ASP A 54 -4.81 2.51 17.34
N ALA A 55 -4.61 3.73 17.85
CA ALA A 55 -5.68 4.51 18.45
C ALA A 55 -5.65 5.93 17.90
N VAL A 56 -6.82 6.43 17.54
CA VAL A 56 -7.04 7.78 17.03
C VAL A 56 -7.94 8.52 18.00
N SER A 57 -7.41 9.58 18.61
CA SER A 57 -8.19 10.51 19.42
C SER A 57 -8.82 11.60 18.56
N ASN A 58 -9.98 12.08 19.02
CA ASN A 58 -10.87 13.01 18.30
C ASN A 58 -11.24 12.56 16.87
N PRO A 59 -11.62 11.28 16.65
CA PRO A 59 -12.02 10.82 15.33
C PRO A 59 -13.32 11.51 14.90
N THR A 60 -13.38 11.93 13.63
CA THR A 60 -14.64 12.44 13.04
C THR A 60 -15.70 11.34 12.91
N ASP A 61 -15.26 10.07 12.89
CA ASP A 61 -16.09 8.87 12.89
C ASP A 61 -15.61 7.94 14.02
N PRO A 62 -16.40 7.75 15.11
CA PRO A 62 -16.03 6.90 16.24
C PRO A 62 -15.71 5.45 15.88
N SER A 63 -16.28 4.91 14.79
CA SER A 63 -15.98 3.55 14.33
C SER A 63 -14.52 3.39 13.85
N ARG A 64 -13.85 4.53 13.60
CA ARG A 64 -12.46 4.63 13.13
C ARG A 64 -11.46 4.97 14.21
N ALA A 65 -11.90 5.07 15.47
CA ALA A 65 -11.01 5.34 16.59
C ALA A 65 -9.91 4.28 16.73
N THR A 66 -10.15 3.06 16.24
CA THR A 66 -9.27 1.89 16.35
C THR A 66 -9.16 1.15 15.02
N SER A 67 -9.18 1.91 13.92
CA SER A 67 -9.14 1.31 12.60
C SER A 67 -8.41 2.18 11.58
N THR A 68 -7.50 1.57 10.82
CA THR A 68 -6.66 2.23 9.82
C THR A 68 -6.82 1.57 8.46
N GLN A 69 -7.22 2.35 7.46
CA GLN A 69 -7.19 1.90 6.06
C GLN A 69 -5.76 1.98 5.52
N VAL A 70 -5.32 0.90 4.87
CA VAL A 70 -4.04 0.79 4.16
C VAL A 70 -4.33 0.50 2.69
N VAL A 71 -3.57 1.14 1.81
CA VAL A 71 -3.68 0.96 0.36
C VAL A 71 -2.32 0.62 -0.20
N VAL A 72 -2.23 -0.54 -0.84
CA VAL A 72 -1.04 -0.97 -1.59
C VAL A 72 -1.29 -0.72 -3.06
N LYS A 73 -0.49 0.17 -3.65
CA LYS A 73 -0.57 0.54 -5.07
C LYS A 73 0.51 -0.17 -5.85
N PHE A 74 0.12 -0.80 -6.95
CA PHE A 74 1.07 -1.49 -7.82
C PHE A 74 0.64 -1.40 -9.29
N ALA A 75 1.63 -1.44 -10.18
CA ALA A 75 1.41 -1.45 -11.62
C ALA A 75 1.81 -2.82 -12.16
N THR A 76 1.04 -3.34 -13.11
CA THR A 76 1.35 -4.61 -13.79
C THR A 76 1.34 -4.43 -15.30
N GLY A 77 2.04 -5.34 -15.99
CA GLY A 77 2.04 -5.50 -17.44
C GLY A 77 2.02 -6.97 -17.82
N GLY A 78 1.61 -7.26 -19.05
CA GLY A 78 1.47 -8.63 -19.54
C GLY A 78 0.23 -9.34 -18.97
N SER A 79 0.36 -10.65 -18.76
CA SER A 79 -0.74 -11.58 -18.46
C SER A 79 -0.92 -11.86 -16.97
N VAL A 80 -0.78 -10.84 -16.11
CA VAL A 80 -0.99 -10.99 -14.66
C VAL A 80 -2.47 -11.23 -14.34
N THR A 81 -2.76 -12.27 -13.57
CA THR A 81 -4.13 -12.69 -13.22
C THR A 81 -4.46 -12.52 -11.74
N GLN A 82 -3.49 -12.76 -10.86
CA GLN A 82 -3.67 -12.75 -9.41
C GLN A 82 -2.46 -12.11 -8.73
N VAL A 83 -2.70 -11.48 -7.59
CA VAL A 83 -1.66 -10.98 -6.68
C VAL A 83 -2.00 -11.37 -5.26
N ASP A 84 -1.06 -12.02 -4.57
CA ASP A 84 -1.11 -12.16 -3.12
C ASP A 84 -0.35 -10.97 -2.53
N VAL A 85 -1.04 -10.14 -1.75
CA VAL A 85 -0.46 -8.98 -1.05
C VAL A 85 -0.28 -9.37 0.41
N THR A 86 0.95 -9.37 0.87
CA THR A 86 1.32 -9.62 2.27
C THR A 86 1.80 -8.33 2.90
N LEU A 87 1.17 -7.91 3.99
CA LEU A 87 1.65 -6.80 4.81
C LEU A 87 2.51 -7.37 5.94
N LYS A 88 3.77 -6.94 6.00
CA LYS A 88 4.79 -7.55 6.85
C LYS A 88 5.38 -6.59 7.85
N GLY A 89 5.49 -7.03 9.09
CA GLY A 89 6.23 -6.32 10.12
C GLY A 89 7.73 -6.27 9.81
N THR A 90 8.41 -5.19 10.22
CA THR A 90 9.86 -5.08 10.03
C THR A 90 10.70 -5.81 11.08
N THR A 91 10.09 -6.21 12.19
CA THR A 91 10.81 -6.76 13.35
C THR A 91 10.63 -8.26 13.49
N ASN A 92 9.39 -8.74 13.41
CA ASN A 92 9.01 -10.14 13.43
C ASN A 92 7.80 -10.36 12.51
N SER A 93 7.44 -11.61 12.28
CA SER A 93 6.33 -12.01 11.41
C SER A 93 5.07 -12.37 12.19
N ASP A 94 4.97 -12.00 13.46
CA ASP A 94 3.88 -12.42 14.36
C ASP A 94 2.52 -11.86 13.91
N TYR A 95 2.53 -10.81 13.09
CA TYR A 95 1.36 -10.09 12.59
C TYR A 95 1.35 -9.97 11.07
N ASP A 96 2.21 -10.72 10.37
CA ASP A 96 2.22 -10.73 8.89
C ASP A 96 0.91 -11.32 8.38
N GLU A 97 0.23 -10.62 7.48
CA GLU A 97 -1.07 -11.04 6.96
C GLU A 97 -1.09 -10.99 5.44
N THR A 98 -1.54 -12.07 4.80
CA THR A 98 -1.62 -12.22 3.34
C THR A 98 -3.06 -12.22 2.87
N GLN A 99 -3.32 -11.50 1.78
CA GLN A 99 -4.60 -11.55 1.07
C GLN A 99 -4.40 -11.74 -0.42
N THR A 100 -5.28 -12.55 -1.00
CA THR A 100 -5.26 -12.87 -2.42
C THR A 100 -6.29 -12.03 -3.16
N PHE A 101 -5.86 -11.39 -4.23
CA PHE A 101 -6.71 -10.60 -5.12
C PHE A 101 -6.60 -11.10 -6.55
N THR A 102 -7.74 -11.33 -7.19
CA THR A 102 -7.79 -11.38 -8.65
C THR A 102 -7.63 -9.96 -9.17
N VAL A 103 -6.74 -9.75 -10.14
CA VAL A 103 -6.44 -8.41 -10.67
C VAL A 103 -7.68 -7.75 -11.30
N GLY A 104 -8.62 -8.54 -11.83
CA GLY A 104 -9.89 -8.05 -12.36
C GLY A 104 -10.84 -7.46 -11.31
N ASP A 105 -10.66 -7.81 -10.03
CA ASP A 105 -11.53 -7.37 -8.93
C ASP A 105 -11.01 -6.11 -8.24
N LEU A 106 -9.81 -5.64 -8.62
CA LEU A 106 -9.15 -4.48 -8.04
C LEU A 106 -9.49 -3.19 -8.78
N SER A 107 -9.81 -2.15 -8.00
CA SER A 107 -9.92 -0.80 -8.53
C SER A 107 -8.57 -0.26 -9.03
N LYS A 108 -8.63 0.74 -9.92
CA LYS A 108 -7.45 1.47 -10.41
C LYS A 108 -7.51 2.94 -10.02
N ASP A 109 -6.34 3.53 -9.77
CA ASP A 109 -6.20 4.97 -9.61
C ASP A 109 -6.23 5.70 -10.97
N SER A 110 -6.17 7.04 -10.94
CA SER A 110 -6.15 7.88 -12.15
C SER A 110 -4.93 7.66 -13.04
N SER A 111 -3.87 7.04 -12.52
CA SER A 111 -2.64 6.69 -13.25
C SER A 111 -2.68 5.25 -13.77
N GLY A 112 -3.77 4.51 -13.55
CA GLY A 112 -3.95 3.14 -14.00
C GLY A 112 -3.28 2.08 -13.11
N ASN A 113 -2.79 2.46 -11.92
CA ASN A 113 -2.23 1.52 -10.95
C ASN A 113 -3.35 0.81 -10.19
N TYR A 114 -3.20 -0.49 -9.95
CA TYR A 114 -4.12 -1.26 -9.11
C TYR A 114 -4.01 -0.87 -7.65
N GLN A 115 -5.13 -0.91 -6.93
CA GLN A 115 -5.23 -0.55 -5.52
C GLN A 115 -5.80 -1.72 -4.73
N ALA A 116 -4.97 -2.38 -3.93
CA ALA A 116 -5.43 -3.32 -2.90
C ALA A 116 -5.68 -2.54 -1.60
N VAL A 117 -6.93 -2.54 -1.14
CA VAL A 117 -7.39 -1.79 0.02
C VAL A 117 -7.65 -2.75 1.17
N PHE A 118 -7.14 -2.40 2.33
CA PHE A 118 -7.26 -3.15 3.57
C PHE A 118 -7.82 -2.24 4.64
N ASP A 119 -8.71 -2.78 5.45
CA ASP A 119 -9.14 -2.10 6.66
C ASP A 119 -8.70 -2.87 7.89
N PHE A 120 -7.84 -2.25 8.69
CA PHE A 120 -7.31 -2.90 9.87
C PHE A 120 -8.06 -2.47 11.12
N LYS A 121 -8.24 -3.41 12.06
CA LYS A 121 -8.78 -3.13 13.39
C LYS A 121 -7.74 -3.41 14.48
N SER A 122 -7.44 -2.40 15.28
CA SER A 122 -6.48 -2.45 16.40
C SER A 122 -7.16 -2.61 17.77
N ALA A 123 -8.50 -2.65 17.80
CA ALA A 123 -9.31 -2.75 19.03
C ALA A 123 -9.09 -4.05 19.84
N THR A 124 -8.41 -5.05 19.26
CA THR A 124 -8.14 -6.35 19.87
C THR A 124 -6.85 -6.40 20.72
N ASN A 125 -6.19 -5.25 20.94
CA ASN A 125 -4.80 -5.12 21.41
C ASN A 125 -3.74 -5.58 20.40
N ASP A 126 -4.17 -5.94 19.19
CA ASP A 126 -3.25 -6.38 18.17
C ASP A 126 -2.61 -5.17 17.45
N PHE A 127 -1.37 -5.31 17.02
CA PHE A 127 -0.65 -4.28 16.26
C PHE A 127 -1.02 -4.38 14.79
N LEU A 128 -1.12 -3.27 14.04
CA LEU A 128 -1.11 -3.36 12.57
C LEU A 128 0.07 -4.23 12.09
N PRO A 129 -0.11 -5.25 11.22
CA PRO A 129 -1.30 -5.61 10.43
C PRO A 129 -2.21 -6.76 10.97
N ALA A 130 -2.40 -6.90 12.28
CA ALA A 130 -2.98 -8.12 12.88
C ALA A 130 -4.50 -8.34 12.76
N SER A 131 -5.24 -7.56 11.98
CA SER A 131 -6.66 -7.84 11.71
C SER A 131 -7.07 -7.21 10.39
N ILE A 132 -6.87 -7.90 9.27
CA ILE A 132 -7.39 -7.44 7.98
C ILE A 132 -8.89 -7.76 7.89
N ILE A 133 -9.70 -6.73 7.69
CA ILE A 133 -10.98 -6.86 6.99
C ILE A 133 -10.69 -6.49 5.54
N VAL A 134 -10.85 -7.46 4.64
CA VAL A 134 -10.72 -7.23 3.21
C VAL A 134 -12.05 -6.71 2.70
N GLU A 135 -12.04 -5.47 2.24
CA GLU A 135 -13.15 -4.91 1.47
C GLU A 135 -12.62 -4.58 0.08
N PRO A 136 -12.58 -5.57 -0.83
CA PRO A 136 -12.14 -5.32 -2.19
C PRO A 136 -13.17 -4.37 -2.80
N ASN A 137 -12.73 -3.16 -3.16
CA ASN A 137 -13.51 -2.00 -3.64
C ASN A 137 -13.96 -0.98 -2.61
N ASP A 138 -13.45 -1.05 -1.39
CA ASP A 138 -13.70 0.02 -0.43
C ASP A 138 -13.08 1.35 -0.92
N PRO A 139 -13.81 2.48 -0.90
CA PRO A 139 -13.30 3.73 -1.43
C PRO A 139 -12.04 4.16 -0.65
N VAL A 140 -10.99 4.48 -1.41
CA VAL A 140 -9.75 5.01 -0.83
C VAL A 140 -10.04 6.35 -0.17
N ARG A 141 -9.72 6.44 1.11
CA ARG A 141 -10.00 7.63 1.92
C ARG A 141 -8.95 8.71 1.71
N THR A 142 -9.41 9.96 1.75
CA THR A 142 -8.52 11.12 1.74
C THR A 142 -7.64 11.11 2.99
N PRO A 143 -6.30 11.19 2.86
CA PRO A 143 -5.41 11.20 4.01
C PRO A 143 -5.65 12.41 4.92
N ARG A 144 -5.59 12.18 6.24
CA ARG A 144 -5.76 13.21 7.27
C ARG A 144 -4.49 13.36 8.09
N ALA A 145 -4.14 14.60 8.42
CA ALA A 145 -2.96 14.88 9.23
C ALA A 145 -3.19 14.48 10.71
N VAL A 146 -2.19 13.87 11.33
CA VAL A 146 -2.17 13.49 12.75
C VAL A 146 -0.88 13.94 13.42
N THR A 147 -0.94 14.21 14.72
CA THR A 147 0.24 14.09 15.60
C THR A 147 0.27 12.65 16.13
N ALA A 148 1.46 12.07 16.26
CA ALA A 148 1.61 10.67 16.66
C ALA A 148 2.64 10.52 17.78
N SER A 149 2.44 9.53 18.64
CA SER A 149 3.34 9.21 19.75
C SER A 149 3.37 7.70 20.01
N ASN A 150 4.39 7.25 20.75
CA ASN A 150 4.58 5.85 21.11
C ASN A 150 4.71 4.94 19.87
N LEU A 151 5.85 5.06 19.17
CA LEU A 151 6.20 4.25 17.99
C LEU A 151 6.24 2.77 18.38
N ALA A 152 5.41 1.97 17.72
CA ALA A 152 5.29 0.54 17.94
C ALA A 152 6.16 -0.28 16.97
N GLY A 153 6.39 0.23 15.76
CA GLY A 153 7.14 -0.47 14.73
C GLY A 153 6.88 0.10 13.35
N SER A 154 7.10 -0.71 12.31
CA SER A 154 6.77 -0.36 10.94
C SER A 154 6.40 -1.60 10.13
N PHE A 155 5.68 -1.41 9.02
CA PHE A 155 5.36 -2.46 8.08
C PHE A 155 5.61 -2.05 6.63
N TYR A 156 5.65 -3.04 5.75
CA TYR A 156 5.81 -2.89 4.31
C TYR A 156 4.97 -3.94 3.57
N ALA A 157 4.83 -3.83 2.24
CA ALA A 157 4.10 -4.80 1.43
C ALA A 157 5.04 -5.71 0.62
N ASP A 158 4.87 -7.02 0.74
CA ASP A 158 5.42 -8.03 -0.18
C ASP A 158 4.30 -8.55 -1.08
N LEU A 159 4.51 -8.55 -2.39
CA LEU A 159 3.52 -9.03 -3.35
C LEU A 159 4.08 -10.23 -4.10
N LYS A 160 3.31 -11.31 -4.14
CA LYS A 160 3.54 -12.43 -5.05
C LYS A 160 2.57 -12.31 -6.22
N VAL A 161 3.13 -12.16 -7.41
CA VAL A 161 2.38 -11.88 -8.64
C VAL A 161 2.32 -13.15 -9.48
N TYR A 162 1.13 -13.53 -9.95
CA TYR A 162 0.89 -14.72 -10.75
C TYR A 162 0.44 -14.34 -12.16
N THR A 163 0.94 -15.06 -13.15
CA THR A 163 0.57 -14.88 -14.56
C THR A 163 -0.29 -16.03 -15.07
N SER A 164 -0.98 -15.81 -16.20
CA SER A 164 -1.85 -16.83 -16.79
C SER A 164 -1.09 -18.05 -17.34
N THR A 165 0.24 -17.98 -17.45
CA THR A 165 1.11 -19.11 -17.85
C THR A 165 1.47 -20.02 -16.68
N GLY A 166 1.07 -19.67 -15.45
CA GLY A 166 1.42 -20.38 -14.22
C GLY A 166 2.73 -19.93 -13.58
N SER A 167 3.43 -18.96 -14.18
CA SER A 167 4.63 -18.35 -13.58
C SER A 167 4.27 -17.42 -12.43
N SER A 168 5.20 -17.23 -11.49
CA SER A 168 5.06 -16.22 -10.43
C SER A 168 6.40 -15.58 -10.07
N PHE A 169 6.33 -14.38 -9.49
CA PHE A 169 7.49 -13.61 -9.05
C PHE A 169 7.13 -12.69 -7.87
N MET A 170 8.15 -12.26 -7.13
CA MET A 170 8.00 -11.41 -5.94
C MET A 170 8.42 -9.97 -6.22
N ILE A 171 7.70 -9.02 -5.64
CA ILE A 171 8.08 -7.60 -5.54
C ILE A 171 7.79 -7.09 -4.13
N SER A 172 8.50 -6.06 -3.67
CA SER A 172 8.44 -5.59 -2.28
C SER A 172 8.51 -4.08 -2.12
N SER A 173 7.68 -3.48 -1.28
CA SER A 173 7.78 -2.06 -0.94
C SER A 173 8.93 -1.74 0.01
N VAL A 174 9.64 -2.72 0.57
CA VAL A 174 10.58 -2.51 1.71
C VAL A 174 11.65 -1.46 1.46
N ASN A 175 12.14 -1.35 0.22
CA ASN A 175 13.17 -0.39 -0.20
C ASN A 175 12.60 0.91 -0.78
N LEU A 176 11.28 0.94 -1.00
CA LEU A 176 10.55 2.09 -1.51
C LEU A 176 9.95 2.91 -0.36
N SER A 177 9.16 2.25 0.49
CA SER A 177 8.45 2.86 1.61
C SER A 177 8.11 1.83 2.68
N LYS A 178 8.25 2.27 3.92
CA LYS A 178 7.79 1.59 5.13
C LYS A 178 6.86 2.53 5.87
N VAL A 179 5.76 2.00 6.37
CA VAL A 179 4.78 2.77 7.15
C VAL A 179 5.06 2.54 8.62
N ASN A 180 5.40 3.61 9.35
CA ASN A 180 5.54 3.55 10.80
C ASN A 180 4.17 3.39 11.47
N VAL A 181 4.10 2.56 12.51
CA VAL A 181 2.90 2.33 13.31
C VAL A 181 3.08 2.98 14.67
N TYR A 182 2.11 3.81 15.06
CA TYR A 182 2.08 4.48 16.35
C TYR A 182 0.89 3.99 17.17
N ARG A 183 1.11 3.80 18.48
CA ARG A 183 0.01 3.41 19.37
C ARG A 183 -1.04 4.50 19.51
N ASN A 184 -0.62 5.76 19.50
CA ASN A 184 -1.50 6.90 19.73
C ASN A 184 -1.33 7.96 18.65
N CYS A 185 -2.42 8.27 17.96
CA CYS A 185 -2.52 9.36 17.00
C CYS A 185 -3.64 10.33 17.43
N THR A 186 -3.46 11.60 17.11
CA THR A 186 -4.45 12.66 17.34
C THR A 186 -4.66 13.40 16.05
N LEU A 187 -5.90 13.44 15.55
CA LEU A 187 -6.22 14.17 14.33
C LEU A 187 -5.94 15.66 14.50
N ALA A 188 -5.18 16.24 13.56
CA ALA A 188 -4.95 17.66 13.49
C ALA A 188 -6.18 18.36 12.90
N GLY A 189 -6.75 19.32 13.62
CA GLY A 189 -7.80 20.19 13.09
C GLY A 189 -9.24 19.88 13.55
N THR A 190 -9.48 18.86 14.37
CA THR A 190 -10.72 18.79 15.16
C THR A 190 -10.51 19.63 16.43
N ALA A 191 -11.09 20.83 16.46
CA ALA A 191 -11.16 21.62 17.69
C ALA A 191 -11.75 20.74 18.80
N GLN A 192 -11.10 20.68 19.96
CA GLN A 192 -11.74 20.14 21.16
C GLN A 192 -13.08 20.87 21.34
N PRO A 193 -14.21 20.18 21.54
CA PRO A 193 -15.32 20.85 22.21
C PRO A 193 -14.79 21.28 23.58
N LEU A 194 -14.67 22.58 23.78
CA LEU A 194 -14.46 23.17 25.09
C LEU A 194 -15.68 22.79 25.94
N THR A 195 -15.60 21.70 26.69
CA THR A 195 -16.51 21.49 27.81
C THR A 195 -16.22 22.56 28.85
N LYS A 196 -17.16 23.49 29.01
CA LYS A 196 -17.27 24.39 30.17
C LYS A 196 -17.65 23.60 31.41
#